data_AF-A0A9D1F1V7-F1
#
_entry.id   AF-A0A9D1F1V7-F1
#
_cell.length_a   1.000
_cell.length_b   1.000
_cell.length_c   1.000
_cell.angle_alpha   90.00
_cell.angle_beta   90.00
_cell.angle_gamma   90.00
#
_symmetry.space_group_name_H-M   'P 1'
#
loop_
_entity.id
_entity.type
_entity.pdbx_description
1 polymer ?
#
loop_
_entity_poly.entity_id
_entity_poly.type
_entity_poly.pdbx_seq_one_letter_code
_entity_poly.pdbx_strand_id
1 'polypeptide(L)'
;MVIQKIPLENLQNTRDLGGFMTKDGRKVKPHRLIRSGDLKDATENDKKLLVDTYGLNMVIDFRTAQECKDCPDPRIPGVEYIWHPIFEEKASGITREKTVSVWGQVLFYTP
;
A
#
# COMPACT_ATOMS: atom_id res chain seq x y z
N MET A 1 -1.85 15.72 -14.83
CA MET A 1 -1.76 14.40 -14.16
C MET A 1 -2.68 14.46 -12.95
N VAL A 2 -3.67 13.57 -12.85
CA VAL A 2 -4.61 13.59 -11.72
C VAL A 2 -4.32 12.35 -10.88
N ILE A 3 -3.72 12.57 -9.71
CA ILE A 3 -3.59 11.52 -8.70
C ILE A 3 -4.98 11.36 -8.08
N GLN A 4 -5.62 10.19 -8.24
CA GLN A 4 -6.95 9.95 -7.69
C GLN A 4 -6.84 9.36 -6.29
N LYS A 5 -7.23 10.15 -5.28
CA LYS A 5 -7.40 9.66 -3.91
C LYS A 5 -8.59 8.69 -3.88
N ILE A 6 -8.40 7.52 -3.28
CA ILE A 6 -9.50 6.59 -3.02
C ILE A 6 -10.21 7.04 -1.74
N PRO A 7 -11.55 7.19 -1.74
CA PRO A 7 -12.29 7.70 -0.59
C PRO A 7 -12.47 6.62 0.49
N LEU A 8 -11.40 6.34 1.22
CA LEU A 8 -11.37 5.40 2.35
C LEU A 8 -11.55 6.16 3.67
N GLU A 9 -12.13 5.49 4.67
CA GLU A 9 -12.46 6.04 5.97
C GLU A 9 -11.19 6.34 6.77
N ASN A 10 -10.33 5.33 6.93
CA ASN A 10 -9.17 5.45 7.84
C ASN A 10 -7.82 5.34 7.12
N LEU A 11 -7.78 4.71 5.94
CA LEU A 11 -6.53 4.44 5.25
C LEU A 11 -5.89 5.71 4.66
N GLN A 12 -4.68 5.99 5.13
CA GLN A 12 -3.92 7.15 4.69
C GLN A 12 -3.14 6.87 3.42
N ASN A 13 -2.89 7.93 2.67
CA ASN A 13 -2.02 7.91 1.50
C ASN A 13 -2.46 6.97 0.37
N THR A 14 -3.72 6.49 0.39
CA THR A 14 -4.26 5.55 -0.60
C THR A 14 -4.71 6.24 -1.88
N ARG A 15 -4.08 5.89 -3.00
CA ARG A 15 -4.28 6.52 -4.31
C ARG A 15 -4.21 5.49 -5.42
N ASP A 16 -5.09 5.62 -6.40
CA ASP A 16 -4.94 4.94 -7.69
C ASP A 16 -3.88 5.69 -8.53
N LEU A 17 -2.90 4.92 -9.03
CA LEU A 17 -1.85 5.39 -9.93
C LEU A 17 -2.20 5.16 -11.41
N GLY A 18 -3.47 4.85 -11.70
CA GLY A 18 -4.03 4.91 -13.04
C GLY A 18 -3.68 6.22 -13.76
N GLY A 19 -3.29 6.11 -15.03
CA GLY A 19 -2.93 7.24 -15.89
C GLY A 19 -1.48 7.71 -15.78
N PHE A 20 -0.66 7.15 -14.87
CA PHE A 20 0.78 7.43 -14.84
C PHE A 20 1.45 6.97 -16.14
N MET A 21 2.23 7.86 -16.73
CA MET A 21 2.97 7.59 -17.97
C MET A 21 4.28 6.89 -17.65
N THR A 22 4.52 5.75 -18.28
CA THR A 22 5.76 5.00 -18.18
C THR A 22 6.81 5.57 -19.14
N LYS A 23 8.09 5.22 -18.92
CA LYS A 23 9.21 5.73 -19.75
C LYS A 23 9.07 5.40 -21.23
N ASP A 24 8.36 4.33 -21.56
CA ASP A 24 8.07 3.88 -22.92
C ASP A 24 6.74 4.44 -23.47
N GLY A 25 6.15 5.45 -22.82
CA GLY A 25 4.98 6.18 -23.33
C GLY A 25 3.63 5.52 -23.07
N ARG A 26 3.60 4.34 -22.45
CA ARG A 26 2.35 3.68 -22.04
C ARG A 26 1.77 4.34 -20.79
N LYS A 27 0.51 4.04 -20.47
CA LYS A 27 -0.14 4.51 -19.24
C LYS A 27 -0.57 3.32 -18.39
N VAL A 28 -0.41 3.45 -17.08
CA VAL A 28 -1.02 2.52 -16.11
C VAL A 28 -2.53 2.58 -16.28
N LYS A 29 -3.21 1.42 -16.42
CA LYS A 29 -4.67 1.41 -16.50
C LYS A 29 -5.25 1.76 -15.11
N PRO A 30 -6.42 2.41 -15.04
CA PRO A 30 -7.11 2.63 -13.77
C PRO A 30 -7.27 1.34 -12.96
N HIS A 31 -7.21 1.48 -11.64
CA HIS A 31 -7.38 0.43 -10.64
C HIS A 31 -6.34 -0.70 -10.67
N ARG A 32 -5.29 -0.60 -11.50
CA ARG A 32 -4.24 -1.65 -11.62
C ARG A 32 -3.12 -1.54 -10.61
N LEU A 33 -2.83 -0.32 -10.18
CA LEU A 33 -1.73 -0.05 -9.27
C LEU A 33 -2.19 1.00 -8.28
N ILE A 34 -2.46 0.55 -7.06
CA ILE A 34 -2.86 1.42 -5.96
C ILE A 34 -1.69 1.46 -4.98
N ARG A 35 -1.37 2.65 -4.49
CA ARG A 35 -0.37 2.84 -3.43
C ARG A 35 -1.08 3.25 -2.17
N SER A 36 -0.73 2.67 -1.04
CA SER A 36 -1.26 3.03 0.28
C SER A 36 -0.15 3.16 1.33
N GLY A 37 -0.52 3.64 2.52
CA GLY A 37 0.26 3.50 3.74
C GLY A 37 0.21 2.06 4.27
N ASP A 38 0.31 1.88 5.59
CA ASP A 38 -0.10 0.64 6.25
C ASP A 38 -1.64 0.49 6.26
N LEU A 39 -2.12 -0.74 6.48
CA LEU A 39 -3.55 -1.07 6.44
C LEU A 39 -4.15 -1.31 7.81
N LYS A 40 -3.40 -1.11 8.89
CA LYS A 40 -3.79 -1.50 10.26
C LYS A 40 -5.18 -1.01 10.68
N ASP A 41 -5.57 0.17 10.19
CA ASP A 41 -6.84 0.83 10.54
C ASP A 41 -7.94 0.63 9.49
N ALA A 42 -7.75 -0.27 8.50
CA ALA A 42 -8.73 -0.54 7.45
C ALA A 42 -10.04 -1.06 8.04
N THR A 43 -11.13 -0.34 7.77
CA THR A 43 -12.48 -0.76 8.19
C THR A 43 -13.02 -1.87 7.29
N GLU A 44 -14.14 -2.49 7.69
CA GLU A 44 -14.85 -3.44 6.80
C GLU A 44 -15.34 -2.75 5.50
N ASN A 45 -15.72 -1.48 5.58
CA ASN A 45 -16.12 -0.71 4.41
C ASN A 45 -14.93 -0.42 3.49
N ASP A 46 -13.78 -0.06 4.05
CA ASP A 46 -12.54 0.14 3.30
C ASP A 46 -12.15 -1.13 2.54
N LYS A 47 -12.17 -2.28 3.22
CA LYS A 47 -11.86 -3.59 2.62
C LYS A 47 -12.82 -3.96 1.50
N LYS A 48 -14.13 -3.78 1.70
CA LYS A 48 -15.14 -4.01 0.66
C LYS A 48 -14.96 -3.08 -0.53
N LEU A 49 -14.72 -1.78 -0.30
CA LEU A 49 -14.49 -0.83 -1.39
C LEU A 49 -13.27 -1.24 -2.23
N LEU A 50 -12.16 -1.58 -1.56
CA LEU A 50 -10.93 -2.03 -2.21
C LEU A 50 -11.15 -3.30 -3.05
N VAL A 51 -11.83 -4.31 -2.51
CA VAL A 51 -12.08 -5.58 -3.21
C VAL A 51 -13.13 -5.42 -4.30
N ASP A 52 -14.32 -4.93 -3.96
CA ASP A 52 -15.49 -4.98 -4.84
C ASP A 52 -15.46 -3.91 -5.94
N THR A 53 -14.89 -2.73 -5.66
CA THR A 53 -14.85 -1.60 -6.61
C THR A 53 -13.50 -1.46 -7.30
N TYR A 54 -12.41 -1.62 -6.55
CA TYR A 54 -11.05 -1.50 -7.11
C TYR A 54 -10.45 -2.85 -7.52
N GLY A 55 -11.14 -3.95 -7.27
CA GLY A 55 -10.73 -5.29 -7.70
C GLY A 55 -9.55 -5.85 -6.92
N LEU A 56 -9.27 -5.31 -5.73
CA LEU A 56 -8.09 -5.66 -4.94
C LEU A 56 -7.96 -7.17 -4.78
N ASN A 57 -6.83 -7.74 -5.20
CA ASN A 57 -6.56 -9.16 -5.03
C ASN A 57 -5.14 -9.49 -4.56
N MET A 58 -4.23 -8.53 -4.51
CA MET A 58 -2.88 -8.71 -4.00
C MET A 58 -2.39 -7.48 -3.23
N VAL A 59 -1.79 -7.74 -2.07
CA VAL A 59 -1.05 -6.82 -1.22
C VAL A 59 0.43 -7.19 -1.29
N ILE A 60 1.27 -6.22 -1.64
CA ILE A 60 2.72 -6.33 -1.49
C ILE A 60 3.15 -5.36 -0.40
N ASP A 61 3.61 -5.89 0.74
CA ASP A 61 4.03 -5.12 1.90
C ASP A 61 5.56 -5.00 1.94
N PHE A 62 6.04 -3.76 1.85
CA PHE A 62 7.47 -3.44 1.86
C PHE A 62 8.02 -3.08 3.24
N ARG A 63 7.18 -3.07 4.28
CA ARG A 63 7.58 -2.72 5.64
C ARG A 63 8.56 -3.74 6.22
N THR A 64 9.41 -3.26 7.13
CA THR A 64 10.28 -4.13 7.92
C THR A 64 9.47 -5.06 8.83
N ALA A 65 10.07 -6.14 9.31
CA ALA A 65 9.39 -7.05 10.23
C ALA A 65 8.96 -6.35 11.52
N GLN A 66 9.74 -5.38 12.02
CA GLN A 66 9.40 -4.59 13.20
C GLN A 66 8.15 -3.72 12.95
N GLU A 67 8.09 -3.02 11.83
CA GLU A 67 6.91 -2.20 11.47
C GLU A 67 5.64 -3.05 11.32
N CYS A 68 5.72 -4.24 10.72
CA CYS A 68 4.60 -5.18 10.62
C CYS A 68 4.17 -5.71 12.01
N LYS A 69 5.11 -5.92 12.94
CA LYS A 69 4.80 -6.34 14.31
C LYS A 69 4.12 -5.24 15.12
N ASP A 70 4.60 -4.00 14.99
CA ASP A 70 4.09 -2.85 15.74
C ASP A 70 2.72 -2.39 15.22
N CYS A 71 2.46 -2.58 13.92
CA CYS A 71 1.25 -2.14 13.23
C CYS A 71 0.79 -3.22 12.23
N PRO A 72 0.22 -4.36 12.70
CA PRO A 72 -0.16 -5.45 11.81
C PRO A 72 -1.33 -5.06 10.91
N ASP A 73 -1.24 -5.39 9.63
CA ASP A 73 -2.36 -5.22 8.70
C ASP A 73 -3.46 -6.25 8.99
N PRO A 74 -4.75 -5.86 8.85
CA PRO A 74 -5.84 -6.79 8.94
C PRO A 74 -5.84 -7.73 7.73
N ARG A 75 -6.25 -8.98 7.96
CA ARG A 75 -6.49 -9.92 6.86
C ARG A 75 -7.66 -9.44 5.99
N ILE A 76 -7.46 -9.44 4.68
CA ILE A 76 -8.51 -9.19 3.69
C ILE A 76 -8.84 -10.51 2.98
N PRO A 77 -10.05 -11.08 3.12
CA PRO A 77 -10.42 -12.34 2.47
C PRO A 77 -10.31 -12.26 0.94
N GLY A 78 -9.77 -13.32 0.32
CA GLY A 78 -9.62 -13.39 -1.14
C GLY A 78 -8.46 -12.58 -1.72
N VAL A 79 -7.71 -11.87 -0.87
CA VAL A 79 -6.52 -11.08 -1.26
C VAL A 79 -5.26 -11.83 -0.84
N GLU A 80 -4.35 -12.02 -1.78
CA GLU A 80 -3.02 -12.56 -1.53
C GLU A 80 -2.16 -11.51 -0.81
N TYR A 81 -1.38 -11.94 0.20
CA TYR A 81 -0.49 -11.05 0.95
C TYR A 81 0.95 -11.52 0.78
N ILE A 82 1.79 -10.67 0.19
CA ILE A 82 3.20 -10.90 -0.07
C ILE A 82 4.01 -9.92 0.77
N TRP A 83 4.81 -10.44 1.70
CA TRP A 83 5.76 -9.63 2.44
C TRP A 83 7.11 -9.60 1.72
N HIS A 84 7.57 -8.43 1.31
CA HIS A 84 8.81 -8.21 0.58
C HIS A 84 9.56 -6.99 1.14
N PRO A 85 10.17 -7.09 2.33
CA PRO A 85 10.79 -5.95 3.00
C PRO A 85 11.92 -5.37 2.14
N ILE A 86 11.90 -4.05 1.91
CA ILE A 86 12.93 -3.37 1.10
C ILE A 86 14.13 -2.89 1.93
N PHE A 87 14.02 -2.93 3.26
CA PHE A 87 15.10 -2.58 4.18
C PHE A 87 15.34 -3.73 5.17
N GLU A 88 16.60 -4.02 5.43
CA GLU A 88 17.01 -4.86 6.56
C GLU A 88 16.98 -4.03 7.85
N GLU A 89 16.63 -4.67 8.98
CA GLU A 89 16.52 -4.00 10.29
C GLU A 89 17.80 -3.27 10.74
N LYS A 90 18.95 -3.57 10.12
CA LYS A 90 20.26 -2.95 10.40
C LYS A 90 20.64 -1.87 9.38
N ALA A 91 19.88 -0.78 9.33
CA ALA A 91 20.40 0.49 8.81
C ALA A 91 20.92 1.35 9.98
N SER A 92 22.01 0.88 10.61
CA SER A 92 22.82 1.73 11.48
C SER A 92 23.51 2.79 10.58
N GLY A 93 23.04 4.04 10.63
CA GLY A 93 23.92 5.18 10.36
C GLY A 93 23.62 6.14 9.20
N ILE A 94 22.45 6.15 8.52
CA ILE A 94 22.10 7.24 7.58
C ILE A 94 20.72 7.88 7.84
N THR A 95 19.92 7.39 8.78
CA THR A 95 18.61 8.00 9.11
C THR A 95 18.61 8.47 10.56
N ARG A 96 18.35 9.78 10.76
CA ARG A 96 18.21 10.42 12.07
C ARG A 96 17.34 9.55 13.00
N GLU A 97 17.94 9.08 14.09
CA GLU A 97 17.22 8.60 15.27
C GLU A 97 16.36 9.74 15.83
N LYS A 98 15.07 9.69 15.49
CA LYS A 98 13.93 10.30 16.18
C LYS A 98 12.69 9.89 15.41
N THR A 99 11.98 8.87 15.89
CA THR A 99 10.54 8.68 15.69
C THR A 99 10.03 9.09 14.30
N VAL A 100 10.53 8.47 13.24
CA VAL A 100 9.85 8.51 11.94
C VAL A 100 9.53 7.08 11.61
N SER A 101 8.38 6.62 12.08
CA SER A 101 7.69 5.50 11.47
C SER A 101 7.67 5.78 9.97
N VAL A 102 8.29 4.92 9.18
CA VAL A 102 8.25 5.04 7.72
C VAL A 102 6.84 4.57 7.36
N TRP A 103 5.88 5.49 7.45
CA TRP A 103 4.46 5.20 7.29
C TRP A 103 4.17 4.73 5.86
N GLY A 104 4.43 3.45 5.64
CA GLY A 104 3.94 2.61 4.57
C GLY A 104 4.71 2.63 3.26
N GLN A 105 4.67 1.46 2.61
CA GLN A 105 4.08 1.38 1.27
C GLN A 105 3.58 -0.04 1.02
N VAL A 106 2.28 -0.23 1.17
CA VAL A 106 1.57 -1.36 0.59
C VAL A 106 1.20 -0.98 -0.85
N LEU A 107 1.73 -1.73 -1.81
CA LEU A 107 1.27 -1.65 -3.19
C LEU A 107 0.22 -2.73 -3.41
N PHE A 108 -0.93 -2.28 -3.87
CA PHE A 108 -2.07 -3.10 -4.20
C PHE A 108 -2.11 -3.27 -5.72
N TYR A 109 -2.05 -4.52 -6.17
CA TYR A 109 -2.07 -4.87 -7.60
C TYR A 109 -3.32 -5.68 -7.91
N THR A 110 -3.89 -5.48 -9.11
CA THR A 110 -5.05 -6.27 -9.59
C THR A 110 -4.94 -6.53 -11.12
N PRO A 111 -5.13 -7.77 -11.60
CA PRO A 111 -4.68 -8.30 -12.91
C PRO A 111 -5.53 -7.89 -14.11
#